data_AF-A0A8J2XUK4-F1
#
_entry.id   AF-A0A8J2XUK4-F1
#
_cell.length_a   1.000
_cell.length_b   1.000
_cell.length_c   1.000
_cell.angle_alpha   90.00
_cell.angle_beta   90.00
_cell.angle_gamma   90.00
#
_symmetry.space_group_name_H-M   'P 1'
#
loop_
_entity.id
_entity.type
_entity.pdbx_description
1 polymer ?
#
loop_
_entity_poly.entity_id
_entity_poly.type
_entity_poly.pdbx_seq_one_letter_code
_entity_poly.pdbx_strand_id
1 'polypeptide(L)'
;MLNLRIFGALIAAISLLSCGQHNDPQQLLEIRKGFERSNKFVENENDMVYAAIEQKRADAVNRHLVELYSPVLKRIRAISNRMNAYVDSLKLNGEADLDQQKQRTLVDRLAAHKRDLIAAFDSTLLGNEWRFVSLDILSLYNYLPLLKGGAVSDLQSTDAAITMLLLDKLQSDIRLSEHLLIDYCNKHTTETVLDGEWFLPIVSLSSSRVRPGEPIEVFAGISMFSYRMDPKITINSVPVKLGGEPVARDTIKAKRQPGRYFIPVKIEYSKPDGTICTMEKNCYYTVVAGR
;
A
#
# COMPACT_ATOMS: atom_id res chain seq x y z
N MET A 1 -5.75 1.69 12.03
CA MET A 1 -6.15 2.78 12.93
C MET A 1 -4.96 3.73 13.08
N LEU A 2 -4.92 4.82 12.31
CA LEU A 2 -4.04 5.94 12.57
C LEU A 2 -4.79 7.22 12.15
N ASN A 3 -5.79 7.58 12.95
CA ASN A 3 -6.50 8.85 12.83
C ASN A 3 -5.61 9.95 13.41
N LEU A 4 -4.60 10.39 12.67
CA LEU A 4 -3.94 11.65 12.95
C LEU A 4 -4.64 12.73 12.14
N ARG A 5 -5.71 13.27 12.72
CA ARG A 5 -6.38 14.47 12.20
C ARG A 5 -5.37 15.62 12.20
N ILE A 6 -4.77 15.90 11.04
CA ILE A 6 -3.95 17.09 10.79
C ILE A 6 -4.90 18.28 10.64
N PHE A 7 -5.62 18.61 11.70
CA PHE A 7 -6.37 19.85 11.86
C PHE A 7 -5.61 20.68 12.89
N GLY A 8 -4.72 21.58 12.47
CA GLY A 8 -4.08 22.50 13.42
C GLY A 8 -2.92 23.35 12.91
N ALA A 9 -2.14 22.89 11.93
CA ALA A 9 -0.88 23.58 11.61
C ALA A 9 -1.09 24.95 10.92
N LEU A 10 -2.11 25.10 10.07
CA LEU A 10 -2.31 26.34 9.32
C LEU A 10 -2.96 27.46 10.17
N ILE A 11 -3.92 27.12 11.04
CA ILE A 11 -4.52 28.11 11.94
C ILE A 11 -3.50 28.55 12.98
N ALA A 12 -2.62 27.66 13.47
CA ALA A 12 -1.52 28.03 14.36
C ALA A 12 -0.46 28.91 13.68
N ALA A 13 -0.10 28.61 12.42
CA ALA A 13 0.85 29.45 11.67
C ALA A 13 0.27 30.84 11.34
N ILE A 14 -1.03 30.93 11.03
CA ILE A 14 -1.72 32.20 10.75
C ILE A 14 -2.04 32.96 12.05
N SER A 15 -2.34 32.28 13.16
CA SER A 15 -2.60 32.94 14.44
C SER A 15 -1.33 33.44 15.12
N LEU A 16 -0.17 32.83 14.87
CA LEU A 16 1.14 33.38 15.23
C LEU A 16 1.46 34.68 14.45
N LEU A 17 0.93 34.84 13.24
CA LEU A 17 1.06 36.09 12.47
C LEU A 17 0.07 37.18 12.92
N SER A 18 -0.97 36.83 13.67
CA SER A 18 -2.05 37.77 14.07
C SER A 18 -1.83 38.49 15.42
N CYS A 19 -0.80 38.12 16.18
CA CYS A 19 -0.51 38.72 17.48
C CYS A 19 0.91 39.27 17.56
N GLY A 20 1.13 40.47 17.01
CA GLY A 20 1.99 41.57 17.50
C GLY A 20 3.32 41.33 18.26
N GLN A 21 3.95 40.17 18.20
CA GLN A 21 5.29 39.92 18.73
C GLN A 21 6.21 39.57 17.57
N HIS A 22 7.38 40.23 17.53
CA HIS A 22 8.47 40.03 16.58
C HIS A 22 8.53 38.59 16.04
N ASN A 23 8.30 38.43 14.73
CA ASN A 23 8.69 37.22 14.04
C ASN A 23 10.21 37.08 14.19
N ASP A 24 10.69 36.19 15.06
CA ASP A 24 12.11 35.93 15.19
C ASP A 24 12.61 35.27 13.89
N PRO A 25 13.50 35.92 13.12
CA PRO A 25 14.01 35.36 11.87
C PRO A 25 14.68 33.99 12.07
N GLN A 26 15.26 33.74 13.25
CA GLN A 26 15.85 32.43 13.57
C GLN A 26 14.77 31.36 13.72
N GLN A 27 13.66 31.67 14.36
CA GLN A 27 12.53 30.75 14.51
C GLN A 27 11.91 30.41 13.15
N LEU A 28 11.70 31.39 12.27
CA LEU A 28 11.19 31.15 10.92
C LEU A 28 12.14 30.27 10.09
N LEU A 29 13.45 30.51 10.22
CA LEU A 29 14.48 29.71 9.55
C LEU A 29 14.47 28.25 10.02
N GLU A 30 14.33 27.99 11.32
CA GLU A 30 14.30 26.62 11.84
C GLU A 30 13.03 25.86 11.44
N ILE A 31 11.87 26.53 11.43
CA ILE A 31 10.63 25.94 10.91
C ILE A 31 10.81 25.57 9.43
N ARG A 32 11.40 26.49 8.63
CA ARG A 32 11.66 26.26 7.22
C ARG A 32 12.56 25.05 6.98
N LYS A 33 13.69 24.93 7.70
CA LYS A 33 14.56 23.74 7.67
C LYS A 33 13.78 22.47 8.04
N GLY A 34 12.82 22.57 8.96
CA GLY A 34 11.89 21.49 9.31
C GLY A 34 11.07 21.02 8.11
N PHE A 35 10.43 21.95 7.39
CA PHE A 35 9.70 21.64 6.17
C PHE A 35 10.60 21.06 5.08
N GLU A 36 11.77 21.64 4.83
CA GLU A 36 12.72 21.13 3.82
C GLU A 36 13.14 19.67 4.11
N ARG A 37 13.42 19.34 5.38
CA ARG A 37 13.72 17.96 5.80
C ARG A 37 12.52 17.03 5.62
N SER A 38 11.34 17.45 6.05
CA SER A 38 10.11 16.66 5.93
C SER A 38 9.75 16.41 4.47
N ASN A 39 9.88 17.43 3.62
CA ASN A 39 9.67 17.37 2.18
C ASN A 39 10.57 16.32 1.52
N LYS A 40 11.87 16.34 1.83
CA LYS A 40 12.81 15.33 1.32
C LYS A 40 12.47 13.92 1.81
N PHE A 41 12.04 13.78 3.06
CA PHE A 41 11.62 12.50 3.62
C PHE A 41 10.39 11.94 2.89
N VAL A 42 9.34 12.74 2.72
CA VAL A 42 8.11 12.31 2.02
C VAL A 42 8.39 12.00 0.54
N GLU A 43 9.27 12.74 -0.11
CA GLU A 43 9.71 12.43 -1.49
C GLU A 43 10.38 11.06 -1.60
N ASN A 44 11.31 10.75 -0.69
CA ASN A 44 11.95 9.44 -0.64
C ASN A 44 10.95 8.32 -0.36
N GLU A 45 10.02 8.53 0.58
CA GLU A 45 8.94 7.57 0.86
C GLU A 45 8.05 7.36 -0.37
N ASN A 46 7.70 8.44 -1.09
CA ASN A 46 6.93 8.32 -2.33
C ASN A 46 7.67 7.46 -3.35
N ASP A 47 8.97 7.70 -3.55
CA ASP A 47 9.80 6.89 -4.44
C ASP A 47 9.86 5.41 -4.02
N MET A 48 9.97 5.14 -2.72
CA MET A 48 9.92 3.78 -2.18
C MET A 48 8.58 3.10 -2.45
N VAL A 49 7.46 3.81 -2.28
CA VAL A 49 6.12 3.26 -2.55
C VAL A 49 5.92 3.00 -4.05
N TYR A 50 6.35 3.90 -4.93
CA TYR A 50 6.33 3.64 -6.38
C TYR A 50 7.13 2.39 -6.74
N ALA A 51 8.34 2.26 -6.22
CA ALA A 51 9.19 1.10 -6.45
C ALA A 51 8.56 -0.19 -5.90
N ALA A 52 7.96 -0.14 -4.70
CA ALA A 52 7.28 -1.27 -4.10
C ALA A 52 6.09 -1.75 -4.94
N ILE A 53 5.27 -0.84 -5.48
CA ILE A 53 4.17 -1.21 -6.38
C ILE A 53 4.71 -1.85 -7.67
N GLU A 54 5.77 -1.30 -8.25
CA GLU A 54 6.35 -1.84 -9.47
C GLU A 54 6.95 -3.25 -9.25
N GLN A 55 7.57 -3.50 -8.09
CA GLN A 55 8.05 -4.84 -7.71
C GLN A 55 6.93 -5.88 -7.68
N LYS A 56 5.70 -5.49 -7.29
CA LYS A 56 4.53 -6.39 -7.33
C LYS A 56 4.16 -6.84 -8.74
N ARG A 57 4.65 -6.18 -9.81
CA ARG A 57 4.42 -6.64 -11.19
C ARG A 57 5.07 -8.01 -11.46
N ALA A 58 6.15 -8.33 -10.74
CA ALA A 58 6.81 -9.62 -10.85
C ALA A 58 5.90 -10.77 -10.41
N ASP A 59 5.09 -10.53 -9.36
CA ASP A 59 4.08 -11.48 -8.88
C ASP A 59 2.95 -11.62 -9.91
N ALA A 60 2.78 -12.83 -10.44
CA ALA A 60 1.76 -13.14 -11.44
C ALA A 60 0.33 -12.84 -10.94
N VAL A 61 0.10 -12.92 -9.63
CA VAL A 61 -1.17 -12.63 -8.99
C VAL A 61 -1.48 -11.13 -9.08
N ASN A 62 -0.55 -10.29 -8.62
CA ASN A 62 -0.76 -8.85 -8.51
C ASN A 62 -0.50 -8.09 -9.83
N ARG A 63 0.12 -8.74 -10.82
CA ARG A 63 0.50 -8.12 -12.11
C ARG A 63 -0.64 -7.35 -12.77
N HIS A 64 -1.82 -7.95 -12.87
CA HIS A 64 -2.97 -7.33 -13.53
C HIS A 64 -3.45 -6.07 -12.80
N LEU A 65 -3.43 -6.06 -11.46
CA LEU A 65 -3.76 -4.89 -10.65
C LEU A 65 -2.71 -3.78 -10.83
N VAL A 66 -1.43 -4.14 -10.84
CA VAL A 66 -0.34 -3.18 -11.09
C VAL A 66 -0.47 -2.56 -12.48
N GLU A 67 -0.80 -3.35 -13.50
CA GLU A 67 -1.04 -2.87 -14.87
C GLU A 67 -2.24 -1.92 -14.93
N LEU A 68 -3.32 -2.22 -14.20
CA LEU A 68 -4.52 -1.38 -14.11
C LEU A 68 -4.22 -0.02 -13.46
N TYR A 69 -3.43 0.03 -12.39
CA TYR A 69 -3.11 1.28 -11.67
C TYR A 69 -1.88 2.02 -12.22
N SER A 70 -1.07 1.40 -13.08
CA SER A 70 0.15 2.04 -13.64
C SER A 70 -0.12 3.38 -14.35
N PRO A 71 -1.16 3.54 -15.18
CA PRO A 71 -1.48 4.83 -15.81
C PRO A 71 -1.82 5.91 -14.78
N VAL A 72 -2.53 5.54 -13.71
CA VAL A 72 -2.92 6.45 -12.63
C VAL A 72 -1.70 6.92 -11.85
N LEU A 73 -0.82 6.00 -11.45
CA LEU A 73 0.44 6.28 -10.76
C LEU A 73 1.32 7.24 -11.57
N LYS A 74 1.45 7.01 -12.88
CA LYS A 74 2.19 7.92 -13.77
C LYS A 74 1.58 9.32 -13.82
N ARG A 75 0.24 9.43 -13.86
CA ARG A 75 -0.46 10.72 -13.86
C ARG A 75 -0.25 11.46 -12.54
N ILE A 76 -0.44 10.81 -11.40
CA ILE A 76 -0.22 11.39 -10.07
C ILE A 76 1.19 11.99 -9.99
N ARG A 77 2.22 11.20 -10.31
CA ARG A 77 3.62 11.65 -10.28
C ARG A 77 3.86 12.85 -11.18
N ALA A 78 3.34 12.81 -12.41
CA ALA A 78 3.50 13.91 -13.37
C ALA A 78 2.81 15.21 -12.89
N ILE A 79 1.61 15.10 -12.30
CA ILE A 79 0.84 16.22 -11.76
C ILE A 79 1.58 16.86 -10.57
N SER A 80 2.11 16.05 -9.65
CA SER A 80 2.89 16.52 -8.49
C SER A 80 4.23 17.12 -8.88
N ASN A 81 4.99 16.47 -9.76
CA ASN A 81 6.25 17.00 -10.27
C ASN A 81 6.08 18.36 -10.95
N ARG A 82 5.02 18.53 -11.75
CA ARG A 82 4.72 19.80 -12.42
C ARG A 82 4.47 20.93 -11.42
N MET A 83 3.73 20.64 -10.35
CA MET A 83 3.42 21.65 -9.33
C MET A 83 4.65 21.96 -8.47
N ASN A 84 5.41 20.95 -8.03
CA ASN A 84 6.66 21.14 -7.29
C ASN A 84 7.68 21.94 -8.09
N ALA A 85 7.88 21.63 -9.38
CA ALA A 85 8.79 22.39 -10.24
C ALA A 85 8.38 23.86 -10.39
N TYR A 86 7.08 24.15 -10.42
CA TYR A 86 6.60 25.53 -10.41
C TYR A 86 6.92 26.22 -9.07
N VAL A 87 6.69 25.56 -7.93
CA VAL A 87 7.04 26.14 -6.62
C VAL A 87 8.55 26.35 -6.49
N ASP A 88 9.38 25.42 -6.96
CA ASP A 88 10.84 25.57 -6.98
C ASP A 88 11.28 26.76 -7.83
N SER A 89 10.62 26.99 -8.98
CA SER A 89 10.91 28.17 -9.81
C SER A 89 10.63 29.49 -9.08
N LEU A 90 9.60 29.54 -8.22
CA LEU A 90 9.30 30.72 -7.40
C LEU A 90 10.35 30.92 -6.31
N LYS A 91 10.91 29.84 -5.76
CA LYS A 91 11.97 29.88 -4.73
C LYS A 91 13.32 30.30 -5.31
N LEU A 92 13.68 29.84 -6.51
CA LEU A 92 14.96 30.11 -7.16
C LEU A 92 15.12 31.56 -7.62
N ASN A 93 14.01 32.22 -7.99
CA ASN A 93 14.06 33.61 -8.43
C ASN A 93 14.34 34.60 -7.28
N GLY A 94 14.44 34.13 -6.02
CA GLY A 94 14.76 34.98 -4.87
C GLY A 94 13.71 36.07 -4.62
N GLU A 95 12.53 35.94 -5.21
CA GLU A 95 11.50 36.97 -5.20
C GLU A 95 10.80 36.93 -3.83
N ALA A 96 11.32 37.76 -2.93
CA ALA A 96 10.64 38.19 -1.72
C ALA A 96 9.27 38.83 -1.97
N ASP A 97 8.94 39.12 -3.24
CA ASP A 97 7.71 39.74 -3.68
C ASP A 97 7.04 38.87 -4.75
N LEU A 98 6.18 37.96 -4.28
CA LEU A 98 5.20 37.29 -5.13
C LEU A 98 4.24 38.36 -5.64
N ASP A 99 4.51 38.92 -6.81
CA ASP A 99 3.60 39.91 -7.40
C ASP A 99 2.18 39.34 -7.57
N GLN A 100 1.19 40.24 -7.70
CA GLN A 100 -0.21 39.86 -7.75
C GLN A 100 -0.51 38.85 -8.88
N GLN A 101 0.22 38.92 -10.00
CA GLN A 101 0.05 38.00 -11.12
C GLN A 101 0.59 36.60 -10.78
N LYS A 102 1.75 36.51 -10.15
CA LYS A 102 2.36 35.25 -9.69
C LYS A 102 1.52 34.60 -8.60
N GLN A 103 0.97 35.38 -7.67
CA GLN A 103 0.05 34.89 -6.63
C GLN A 103 -1.21 34.28 -7.24
N ARG A 104 -1.87 34.98 -8.18
CA ARG A 104 -3.02 34.44 -8.91
C ARG A 104 -2.67 33.16 -9.65
N THR A 105 -1.53 33.16 -10.36
CA THR A 105 -1.04 31.99 -11.10
C THR A 105 -0.76 30.81 -10.18
N LEU A 106 -0.16 31.04 -9.00
CA LEU A 106 0.08 30.01 -7.99
C LEU A 106 -1.23 29.40 -7.49
N VAL A 107 -2.19 30.25 -7.11
CA VAL A 107 -3.50 29.82 -6.62
C VAL A 107 -4.27 29.02 -7.68
N ASP A 108 -4.24 29.46 -8.94
CA ASP A 108 -4.89 28.76 -10.04
C ASP A 108 -4.23 27.42 -10.34
N ARG A 109 -2.90 27.36 -10.31
CA ARG A 109 -2.14 26.10 -10.48
C ARG A 109 -2.38 25.12 -9.35
N LEU A 110 -2.44 25.57 -8.09
CA LEU A 110 -2.78 24.71 -6.95
C LEU A 110 -4.22 24.17 -7.07
N ALA A 111 -5.17 25.01 -7.49
CA ALA A 111 -6.55 24.59 -7.71
C ALA A 111 -6.66 23.57 -8.86
N ALA A 112 -5.89 23.74 -9.93
CA ALA A 112 -5.80 22.78 -11.04
C ALA A 112 -5.13 21.48 -10.58
N HIS A 113 -3.99 21.55 -9.89
CA HIS A 113 -3.27 20.40 -9.35
C HIS A 113 -4.19 19.52 -8.47
N LYS A 114 -4.91 20.11 -7.53
CA LYS A 114 -5.91 19.42 -6.70
C LYS A 114 -6.97 18.70 -7.53
N ARG A 115 -7.51 19.37 -8.55
CA ARG A 115 -8.54 18.80 -9.43
C ARG A 115 -7.99 17.66 -10.26
N ASP A 116 -6.81 17.84 -10.84
CA ASP A 116 -6.15 16.88 -11.72
C ASP A 116 -5.75 15.62 -10.93
N LEU A 117 -5.32 15.75 -9.67
CA LEU A 117 -5.04 14.63 -8.79
C LEU A 117 -6.28 13.75 -8.56
N ILE A 118 -7.43 14.36 -8.27
CA ILE A 118 -8.70 13.63 -8.09
C ILE A 118 -9.14 13.00 -9.41
N ALA A 119 -9.00 13.74 -10.52
CA ALA A 119 -9.36 13.27 -11.87
C ALA A 119 -8.37 12.24 -12.45
N ALA A 120 -7.27 11.94 -11.75
CA ALA A 120 -6.34 10.88 -12.17
C ALA A 120 -6.99 9.49 -12.07
N PHE A 121 -8.05 9.34 -11.26
CA PHE A 121 -8.77 8.09 -11.05
C PHE A 121 -10.07 8.04 -11.85
N ASP A 122 -10.24 6.97 -12.61
CA ASP A 122 -11.54 6.61 -13.18
C ASP A 122 -12.46 6.07 -12.09
N SER A 123 -13.77 6.28 -12.22
CA SER A 123 -14.76 5.90 -11.21
C SER A 123 -14.76 4.39 -10.89
N THR A 124 -14.28 3.57 -11.82
CA THR A 124 -14.15 2.11 -11.66
C THR A 124 -13.02 1.70 -10.71
N LEU A 125 -12.10 2.60 -10.37
CA LEU A 125 -10.95 2.35 -9.50
C LEU A 125 -11.17 2.86 -8.06
N LEU A 126 -12.38 3.34 -7.77
CA LEU A 126 -12.75 3.96 -6.50
C LEU A 126 -13.44 2.94 -5.58
N GLY A 127 -12.77 2.55 -4.51
CA GLY A 127 -13.32 1.77 -3.41
C GLY A 127 -14.09 2.65 -2.42
N ASN A 128 -14.69 2.01 -1.41
CA ASN A 128 -15.54 2.68 -0.43
C ASN A 128 -14.77 3.72 0.41
N GLU A 129 -13.48 3.47 0.63
CA GLU A 129 -12.56 4.32 1.37
C GLU A 129 -12.07 5.54 0.58
N TRP A 130 -12.31 5.61 -0.73
CA TRP A 130 -11.95 6.77 -1.55
C TRP A 130 -12.52 8.07 -0.99
N ARG A 131 -13.73 8.03 -0.41
CA ARG A 131 -14.34 9.20 0.23
C ARG A 131 -13.42 9.79 1.31
N PHE A 132 -12.78 8.96 2.12
CA PHE A 132 -11.88 9.43 3.18
C PHE A 132 -10.60 10.03 2.59
N VAL A 133 -9.96 9.33 1.65
CA VAL A 133 -8.76 9.81 0.97
C VAL A 133 -9.01 11.15 0.26
N SER A 134 -10.14 11.26 -0.44
CA SER A 134 -10.53 12.51 -1.09
C SER A 134 -10.71 13.65 -0.09
N LEU A 135 -11.34 13.41 1.07
CA LEU A 135 -11.51 14.41 2.13
C LEU A 135 -10.18 14.85 2.73
N ASP A 136 -9.24 13.92 2.94
CA ASP A 136 -7.91 14.23 3.45
C ASP A 136 -7.14 15.13 2.47
N ILE A 137 -7.20 14.82 1.18
CA ILE A 137 -6.62 15.69 0.13
C ILE A 137 -7.33 17.05 0.11
N LEU A 138 -8.66 17.09 0.16
CA LEU A 138 -9.41 18.35 0.21
C LEU A 138 -8.93 19.23 1.39
N SER A 139 -8.67 18.61 2.54
CA SER A 139 -8.24 19.28 3.76
C SER A 139 -6.88 19.96 3.65
N LEU A 140 -5.94 19.34 2.91
CA LEU A 140 -4.61 19.92 2.64
C LEU A 140 -4.72 21.25 1.89
N TYR A 141 -5.78 21.45 1.10
CA TYR A 141 -5.99 22.66 0.29
C TYR A 141 -7.08 23.60 0.84
N ASN A 142 -7.48 23.48 2.11
CA ASN A 142 -8.53 24.30 2.72
C ASN A 142 -8.22 25.80 2.76
N TYR A 143 -6.96 26.20 2.55
CA TYR A 143 -6.56 27.60 2.44
C TYR A 143 -6.84 28.22 1.07
N LEU A 144 -7.09 27.42 0.02
CA LEU A 144 -7.31 27.95 -1.33
C LEU A 144 -8.47 28.95 -1.44
N PRO A 145 -9.63 28.74 -0.80
CA PRO A 145 -10.70 29.73 -0.79
C PRO A 145 -10.28 31.06 -0.14
N LEU A 146 -9.47 31.00 0.92
CA LEU A 146 -8.91 32.21 1.56
C LEU A 146 -8.00 32.96 0.58
N LEU A 147 -7.14 32.25 -0.15
CA LEU A 147 -6.27 32.85 -1.16
C LEU A 147 -7.04 33.42 -2.38
N LYS A 148 -8.21 32.87 -2.72
CA LYS A 148 -9.05 33.35 -3.84
C LYS A 148 -9.96 34.52 -3.49
N GLY A 149 -10.40 34.64 -2.24
CA GLY A 149 -11.44 35.59 -1.80
C GLY A 149 -11.03 37.07 -1.66
N GLY A 150 -9.86 37.46 -2.16
CA GLY A 150 -9.38 38.85 -2.08
C GLY A 150 -8.22 39.07 -1.10
N ALA A 151 -7.89 38.09 -0.27
CA ALA A 151 -6.68 38.08 0.56
C ALA A 151 -5.43 37.62 -0.23
N VAL A 152 -5.37 37.96 -1.52
CA VAL A 152 -4.11 37.91 -2.28
C VAL A 152 -3.08 38.87 -1.63
N SER A 153 -3.56 39.89 -0.89
CA SER A 153 -2.77 40.71 0.03
C SER A 153 -2.16 39.96 1.23
N ASP A 154 -2.70 38.81 1.66
CA ASP A 154 -2.12 38.04 2.78
C ASP A 154 -0.89 37.22 2.35
N LEU A 155 -0.71 37.01 1.04
CA LEU A 155 0.53 36.51 0.44
C LEU A 155 1.55 37.63 0.17
N GLN A 156 1.12 38.90 0.23
CA GLN A 156 2.02 40.06 0.19
C GLN A 156 2.67 40.25 1.57
N SER A 157 3.31 39.21 2.11
CA SER A 157 4.31 39.47 3.14
C SER A 157 5.49 40.14 2.44
N THR A 158 5.80 41.38 2.79
CA THR A 158 7.05 42.05 2.38
C THR A 158 8.30 41.35 2.93
N ASP A 159 8.12 40.30 3.74
CA ASP A 159 9.16 39.48 4.32
C ASP A 159 9.41 38.21 3.47
N ALA A 160 10.60 38.18 2.85
CA ALA A 160 11.10 37.05 2.07
C ALA A 160 11.07 35.73 2.86
N ALA A 161 11.30 35.77 4.18
CA ALA A 161 11.35 34.58 5.03
C ALA A 161 9.97 33.91 5.16
N ILE A 162 8.90 34.70 5.28
CA ILE A 162 7.52 34.22 5.36
C ILE A 162 7.09 33.64 4.02
N THR A 163 7.41 34.31 2.92
CA THR A 163 7.16 33.82 1.56
C THR A 163 7.81 32.46 1.34
N MET A 164 9.09 32.32 1.68
CA MET A 164 9.81 31.05 1.54
C MET A 164 9.22 29.94 2.41
N LEU A 165 8.91 30.25 3.67
CA LEU A 165 8.26 29.30 4.58
C LEU A 165 6.93 28.78 4.03
N LEU A 166 6.12 29.68 3.46
CA LEU A 166 4.87 29.28 2.84
C LEU A 166 5.10 28.38 1.62
N LEU A 167 6.02 28.74 0.73
CA LEU A 167 6.36 27.90 -0.43
C LEU A 167 6.83 26.51 0.02
N ASP A 168 7.63 26.42 1.07
CA ASP A 168 8.06 25.15 1.69
C ASP A 168 6.88 24.31 2.21
N LYS A 169 5.90 24.96 2.84
CA LYS A 169 4.68 24.32 3.30
C LYS A 169 3.81 23.84 2.14
N LEU A 170 3.67 24.64 1.08
CA LEU A 170 2.92 24.25 -0.13
C LEU A 170 3.54 23.01 -0.78
N GLN A 171 4.87 22.94 -0.87
CA GLN A 171 5.56 21.75 -1.33
C GLN A 171 5.29 20.52 -0.45
N SER A 172 5.14 20.73 0.86
CA SER A 172 4.73 19.67 1.79
C SER A 172 3.33 19.15 1.48
N ASP A 173 2.36 20.05 1.29
CA ASP A 173 1.00 19.65 0.94
C ASP A 173 0.94 18.88 -0.39
N ILE A 174 1.71 19.33 -1.40
CA ILE A 174 1.78 18.67 -2.71
C ILE A 174 2.31 17.24 -2.53
N ARG A 175 3.45 17.07 -1.84
CA ARG A 175 4.07 15.76 -1.61
C ARG A 175 3.20 14.84 -0.75
N LEU A 176 2.51 15.36 0.26
CA LEU A 176 1.58 14.60 1.09
C LEU A 176 0.34 14.19 0.29
N SER A 177 -0.19 15.05 -0.56
CA SER A 177 -1.33 14.72 -1.42
C SER A 177 -0.99 13.62 -2.43
N GLU A 178 0.22 13.63 -2.97
CA GLU A 178 0.76 12.50 -3.74
C GLU A 178 0.83 11.23 -2.90
N HIS A 179 1.44 11.32 -1.71
CA HIS A 179 1.62 10.18 -0.81
C HIS A 179 0.30 9.46 -0.50
N LEU A 180 -0.75 10.22 -0.17
CA LEU A 180 -2.07 9.66 0.11
C LEU A 180 -2.66 8.89 -1.07
N LEU A 181 -2.45 9.38 -2.29
CA LEU A 181 -2.97 8.73 -3.50
C LEU A 181 -2.15 7.50 -3.89
N ILE A 182 -0.82 7.56 -3.81
CA ILE A 182 0.01 6.40 -4.11
C ILE A 182 -0.16 5.30 -3.06
N ASP A 183 -0.39 5.65 -1.78
CA ASP A 183 -0.69 4.66 -0.73
C ASP A 183 -2.06 4.01 -0.97
N TYR A 184 -3.05 4.78 -1.42
CA TYR A 184 -4.32 4.23 -1.88
C TYR A 184 -4.10 3.23 -3.03
N CYS A 185 -3.31 3.59 -4.06
CA CYS A 185 -2.94 2.66 -5.13
C CYS A 185 -2.16 1.46 -4.60
N ASN A 186 -1.26 1.63 -3.64
CA ASN A 186 -0.47 0.57 -3.04
C ASN A 186 -1.36 -0.50 -2.39
N LYS A 187 -2.41 -0.07 -1.68
CA LYS A 187 -3.40 -0.97 -1.07
C LYS A 187 -4.22 -1.73 -2.11
N HIS A 188 -4.54 -1.10 -3.24
CA HIS A 188 -5.36 -1.69 -4.31
C HIS A 188 -4.56 -2.42 -5.40
N THR A 189 -3.24 -2.39 -5.30
CA THR A 189 -2.31 -3.19 -6.14
C THR A 189 -1.82 -4.45 -5.42
N THR A 190 -2.40 -4.74 -4.25
CA THR A 190 -2.25 -6.01 -3.55
C THR A 190 -3.63 -6.64 -3.47
N GLU A 191 -3.79 -7.78 -4.13
CA GLU A 191 -4.99 -8.58 -3.96
C GLU A 191 -5.03 -9.04 -2.50
N THR A 192 -6.12 -8.71 -1.79
CA THR A 192 -6.33 -9.29 -0.47
C THR A 192 -6.51 -10.79 -0.71
N VAL A 193 -5.70 -11.57 -0.01
CA VAL A 193 -5.34 -12.97 -0.23
C VAL A 193 -6.54 -13.97 -0.28
N LEU A 194 -7.79 -13.51 -0.26
CA LEU A 194 -8.98 -14.34 -0.04
C LEU A 194 -9.58 -15.02 -1.29
N ASP A 195 -9.37 -14.51 -2.51
CA ASP A 195 -10.00 -15.10 -3.69
C ASP A 195 -9.24 -16.35 -4.20
N GLY A 196 -9.82 -17.53 -3.97
CA GLY A 196 -9.21 -18.81 -4.36
C GLY A 196 -8.30 -19.44 -3.31
N GLU A 197 -8.46 -19.04 -2.05
CA GLU A 197 -7.92 -19.75 -0.90
C GLU A 197 -9.01 -20.54 -0.18
N TRP A 198 -8.66 -21.78 0.17
CA TRP A 198 -9.54 -22.69 0.91
C TRP A 198 -8.95 -22.93 2.29
N PHE A 199 -9.71 -22.56 3.30
CA PHE A 199 -9.38 -22.83 4.69
C PHE A 199 -10.04 -24.12 5.12
N LEU A 200 -9.23 -25.13 5.47
CA LEU A 200 -9.73 -26.38 6.03
C LEU A 200 -9.16 -26.59 7.44
N PRO A 201 -9.98 -27.00 8.41
CA PRO A 201 -9.46 -27.49 9.67
C PRO A 201 -8.68 -28.78 9.42
N ILE A 202 -7.52 -28.91 10.04
CA ILE A 202 -6.72 -30.13 10.06
C ILE A 202 -6.54 -30.56 11.50
N VAL A 203 -6.81 -31.84 11.76
CA VAL A 203 -6.48 -32.50 13.02
C VAL A 203 -5.64 -33.73 12.70
N SER A 204 -4.50 -33.88 13.35
CA SER A 204 -3.60 -35.02 13.25
C SER A 204 -3.09 -35.41 14.62
N LEU A 205 -2.78 -36.69 14.78
CA LEU A 205 -2.13 -37.23 15.98
C LEU A 205 -0.66 -37.53 15.67
N SER A 206 0.23 -37.43 16.67
CA SER A 206 1.62 -37.90 16.52
C SER A 206 1.69 -39.42 16.31
N SER A 207 0.72 -40.17 16.83
CA SER A 207 0.57 -41.61 16.60
C SER A 207 -0.90 -42.03 16.59
N SER A 208 -1.24 -42.97 15.70
CA SER A 208 -2.55 -43.65 15.67
C SER A 208 -2.54 -44.98 16.44
N ARG A 209 -1.41 -45.36 17.08
CA ARG A 209 -1.25 -46.60 17.85
C ARG A 209 -0.32 -46.38 19.03
N VAL A 210 -0.85 -46.47 20.24
CA VAL A 210 -0.10 -46.31 21.50
C VAL A 210 -0.52 -47.35 22.53
N ARG A 211 0.33 -47.59 23.53
CA ARG A 211 0.01 -48.40 24.72
C ARG A 211 -0.68 -47.54 25.78
N PRO A 212 -1.39 -48.16 26.75
CA PRO A 212 -1.94 -47.43 27.89
C PRO A 212 -0.85 -46.63 28.62
N GLY A 213 -1.09 -45.34 28.84
CA GLY A 213 -0.17 -44.43 29.54
C GLY A 213 0.91 -43.79 28.67
N GLU A 214 1.03 -44.14 27.38
CA GLU A 214 1.94 -43.44 26.46
C GLU A 214 1.36 -42.08 26.04
N PRO A 215 2.19 -41.02 25.96
CA PRO A 215 1.74 -39.71 25.55
C PRO A 215 1.35 -39.68 24.06
N ILE A 216 0.30 -38.92 23.74
CA ILE A 216 -0.14 -38.62 22.37
C ILE A 216 -0.15 -37.11 22.21
N GLU A 217 0.49 -36.60 21.16
CA GLU A 217 0.38 -35.19 20.79
C GLU A 217 -0.74 -35.01 19.75
N VAL A 218 -1.55 -33.98 19.95
CA VAL A 218 -2.64 -33.61 19.05
C VAL A 218 -2.25 -32.32 18.33
N PHE A 219 -2.13 -32.38 17.00
CA PHE A 219 -1.94 -31.21 16.14
C PHE A 219 -3.31 -30.82 15.58
N ALA A 220 -3.85 -29.68 16.02
CA ALA A 220 -5.10 -29.14 15.51
C ALA A 220 -4.92 -27.67 15.09
N GLY A 221 -5.45 -27.31 13.93
CA GLY A 221 -5.36 -25.95 13.41
C GLY A 221 -6.14 -25.77 12.12
N ILE A 222 -6.03 -24.58 11.54
CA ILE A 222 -6.59 -24.26 10.23
C ILE A 222 -5.44 -24.20 9.23
N SER A 223 -5.60 -24.87 8.09
CA SER A 223 -4.65 -24.84 6.99
C SER A 223 -5.26 -24.11 5.79
N MET A 224 -4.40 -23.44 5.03
CA MET A 224 -4.74 -22.64 3.87
C MET A 224 -4.21 -23.34 2.62
N PHE A 225 -5.11 -23.67 1.70
CA PHE A 225 -4.79 -24.29 0.42
C PHE A 225 -5.11 -23.31 -0.70
N SER A 226 -4.26 -23.22 -1.74
CA SER A 226 -4.41 -22.21 -2.78
C SER A 226 -4.17 -22.79 -4.17
N TYR A 227 -5.05 -22.48 -5.12
CA TYR A 227 -4.83 -22.79 -6.54
C TYR A 227 -3.72 -21.93 -7.16
N ARG A 228 -3.42 -20.77 -6.55
CA ARG A 228 -2.44 -19.80 -7.07
C ARG A 228 -1.02 -20.34 -7.06
N MET A 229 -0.74 -21.32 -6.20
CA MET A 229 0.56 -21.97 -6.10
C MET A 229 0.77 -23.05 -7.19
N ASP A 230 -0.16 -23.21 -8.14
CA ASP A 230 -0.16 -24.28 -9.16
C ASP A 230 0.24 -25.66 -8.59
N PRO A 231 -0.47 -26.16 -7.56
CA PRO A 231 -0.07 -27.40 -6.91
C PRO A 231 -0.25 -28.60 -7.83
N LYS A 232 0.84 -29.32 -8.08
CA LYS A 232 0.86 -30.61 -8.78
C LYS A 232 1.06 -31.71 -7.77
N ILE A 233 0.00 -32.48 -7.54
CA ILE A 233 -0.02 -33.54 -6.54
C ILE A 233 -0.04 -34.89 -7.23
N THR A 234 0.84 -35.79 -6.79
CA THR A 234 0.82 -37.20 -7.18
C THR A 234 0.68 -38.08 -5.95
N ILE A 235 -0.16 -39.12 -6.06
CA ILE A 235 -0.37 -40.15 -5.04
C ILE A 235 -0.06 -41.49 -5.69
N ASN A 236 0.81 -42.30 -5.09
CA ASN A 236 1.35 -43.52 -5.73
C ASN A 236 2.00 -43.25 -7.11
N SER A 237 2.65 -42.10 -7.28
CA SER A 237 3.20 -41.62 -8.56
C SER A 237 2.15 -41.34 -9.66
N VAL A 238 0.85 -41.38 -9.34
CA VAL A 238 -0.23 -41.04 -10.27
C VAL A 238 -0.66 -39.59 -10.01
N PRO A 239 -0.68 -38.72 -11.04
CA PRO A 239 -1.22 -37.36 -10.90
C PRO A 239 -2.69 -37.38 -10.50
N VAL A 240 -3.03 -36.59 -9.48
CA VAL A 240 -4.42 -36.44 -9.00
C VAL A 240 -4.98 -35.13 -9.52
N LYS A 241 -6.13 -35.21 -10.23
CA LYS A 241 -6.85 -34.02 -10.68
C LYS A 241 -7.60 -33.38 -9.50
N LEU A 242 -7.40 -32.09 -9.31
CA LEU A 242 -8.07 -31.32 -8.26
C LEU A 242 -9.52 -31.03 -8.64
N GLY A 243 -10.46 -31.32 -7.73
CA GLY A 243 -11.90 -31.34 -7.99
C GLY A 243 -12.65 -30.12 -7.47
N GLY A 244 -12.19 -28.91 -7.82
CA GLY A 244 -12.81 -27.64 -7.41
C GLY A 244 -12.29 -27.05 -6.08
N GLU A 245 -11.58 -27.85 -5.28
CA GLU A 245 -10.74 -27.39 -4.15
C GLU A 245 -9.25 -27.66 -4.46
N PRO A 246 -8.30 -26.84 -3.98
CA PRO A 246 -6.85 -27.06 -4.13
C PRO A 246 -6.32 -28.19 -3.22
N VAL A 247 -7.10 -29.26 -3.11
CA VAL A 247 -6.84 -30.44 -2.27
C VAL A 247 -7.02 -31.70 -3.10
N ALA A 248 -5.97 -32.53 -3.14
CA ALA A 248 -6.06 -33.85 -3.74
C ALA A 248 -6.79 -34.82 -2.79
N ARG A 249 -7.82 -35.49 -3.29
CA ARG A 249 -8.50 -36.58 -2.60
C ARG A 249 -8.44 -37.82 -3.48
N ASP A 250 -7.96 -38.93 -2.91
CA ASP A 250 -7.96 -40.22 -3.56
C ASP A 250 -8.37 -41.31 -2.56
N THR A 251 -9.10 -42.31 -3.04
CA THR A 251 -9.55 -43.46 -2.24
C THR A 251 -8.86 -44.71 -2.74
N ILE A 252 -8.03 -45.28 -1.88
CA ILE A 252 -7.21 -46.45 -2.16
C ILE A 252 -7.78 -47.68 -1.46
N LYS A 253 -7.89 -48.79 -2.20
CA LYS A 253 -8.21 -50.08 -1.61
C LYS A 253 -6.97 -50.61 -0.89
N ALA A 254 -7.12 -50.96 0.39
CA ALA A 254 -6.04 -51.59 1.16
C ALA A 254 -5.60 -52.92 0.53
N LYS A 255 -4.32 -53.26 0.67
CA LYS A 255 -3.79 -54.57 0.23
C LYS A 255 -4.51 -55.70 0.98
N ARG A 256 -4.68 -56.85 0.31
CA ARG A 256 -5.36 -58.03 0.91
C ARG A 256 -4.50 -58.72 1.97
N GLN A 257 -3.17 -58.67 1.82
CA GLN A 257 -2.25 -59.34 2.73
C GLN A 257 -2.03 -58.48 3.99
N PRO A 258 -2.07 -59.08 5.19
CA PRO A 258 -1.69 -58.39 6.42
C PRO A 258 -0.26 -57.87 6.34
N GLY A 259 -0.02 -56.67 6.87
CA GLY A 259 1.30 -56.05 6.82
C GLY A 259 1.25 -54.53 6.94
N ARG A 260 2.44 -53.92 7.04
CA ARG A 260 2.62 -52.47 7.01
C ARG A 260 2.94 -52.02 5.59
N TYR A 261 2.24 -51.01 5.12
CA TYR A 261 2.37 -50.44 3.79
C TYR A 261 2.51 -48.92 3.89
N PHE A 262 2.83 -48.29 2.77
CA PHE A 262 2.83 -46.83 2.66
C PHE A 262 2.31 -46.39 1.30
N ILE A 263 1.95 -45.12 1.22
CA ILE A 263 1.51 -44.43 0.01
C ILE A 263 2.46 -43.25 -0.17
N PRO A 264 3.32 -43.25 -1.20
CA PRO A 264 4.14 -42.09 -1.51
C PRO A 264 3.24 -40.97 -2.06
N VAL A 265 3.41 -39.78 -1.50
CA VAL A 265 2.76 -38.55 -1.91
C VAL A 265 3.85 -37.54 -2.27
N LYS A 266 3.73 -36.93 -3.45
CA LYS A 266 4.61 -35.84 -3.87
C LYS A 266 3.76 -34.63 -4.23
N ILE A 267 4.18 -33.47 -3.74
CA ILE A 267 3.55 -32.17 -3.98
C ILE A 267 4.61 -31.23 -4.54
N GLU A 268 4.38 -30.70 -5.74
CA GLU A 268 5.15 -29.61 -6.32
C GLU A 268 4.27 -28.36 -6.37
N TYR A 269 4.83 -27.20 -6.03
CA TYR A 269 4.09 -25.93 -6.10
C TYR A 269 5.05 -24.75 -6.32
N SER A 270 4.52 -23.70 -6.95
CA SER A 270 5.22 -22.44 -7.20
C SER A 270 5.14 -21.53 -5.97
N LYS A 271 6.28 -21.03 -5.51
CA LYS A 271 6.35 -20.02 -4.44
C LYS A 271 6.06 -18.61 -4.98
N PRO A 272 5.78 -17.62 -4.10
CA PRO A 272 5.53 -16.24 -4.53
C PRO A 272 6.72 -15.60 -5.26
N ASP A 273 7.94 -16.05 -4.97
CA ASP A 273 9.18 -15.61 -5.64
C ASP A 273 9.39 -16.25 -7.03
N GLY A 274 8.46 -17.10 -7.48
CA GLY A 274 8.52 -17.82 -8.76
C GLY A 274 9.34 -19.11 -8.72
N THR A 275 9.98 -19.47 -7.60
CA THR A 275 10.72 -20.73 -7.47
C THR A 275 9.79 -21.91 -7.23
N ILE A 276 10.18 -23.11 -7.68
CA ILE A 276 9.41 -24.34 -7.43
C ILE A 276 9.86 -24.99 -6.13
N CYS A 277 8.90 -25.37 -5.29
CA CYS A 277 9.10 -26.19 -4.11
C CYS A 277 8.60 -27.61 -4.37
N THR A 278 9.33 -28.61 -3.88
CA THR A 278 8.94 -30.03 -3.96
C THR A 278 8.97 -30.64 -2.57
N MET A 279 7.90 -31.34 -2.20
CA MET A 279 7.79 -32.08 -0.95
C MET A 279 7.36 -33.51 -1.24
N GLU A 280 8.08 -34.48 -0.67
CA GLU A 280 7.78 -35.91 -0.77
C GLU A 280 7.56 -36.49 0.62
N LYS A 281 6.48 -37.26 0.78
CA LYS A 281 6.10 -37.88 2.05
C LYS A 281 5.47 -39.24 1.85
N ASN A 282 5.90 -40.21 2.66
CA ASN A 282 5.29 -41.54 2.71
C ASN A 282 4.22 -41.59 3.82
N CYS A 283 2.96 -41.83 3.44
CA CYS A 283 1.84 -42.00 4.36
C CYS A 283 1.67 -43.49 4.70
N TYR A 284 1.96 -43.89 5.93
CA TYR A 284 1.94 -45.30 6.34
C TYR A 284 0.53 -45.78 6.76
N TYR A 285 0.21 -47.03 6.46
CA TYR A 285 -0.98 -47.72 6.96
C TYR A 285 -0.68 -49.20 7.25
N THR A 286 -1.51 -49.86 8.08
CA THR A 286 -1.34 -51.27 8.43
C THR A 286 -2.62 -52.04 8.14
N VAL A 287 -2.49 -53.17 7.44
CA VAL A 287 -3.56 -54.14 7.22
C VAL A 287 -3.42 -55.24 8.26
N VAL A 288 -4.48 -55.48 9.03
CA VAL A 288 -4.55 -56.58 9.99
C VAL A 288 -5.24 -57.79 9.36
N ALA A 289 -4.93 -59.00 9.84
CA ALA A 289 -5.65 -60.20 9.41
C ALA A 289 -7.16 -60.04 9.70
N GLY A 290 -7.99 -60.38 8.71
CA GLY A 290 -9.43 -60.45 8.90
C GLY A 290 -9.75 -61.47 9.99
N ARG A 291 -10.64 -61.09 10.91
CA ARG A 291 -11.26 -62.04 11.83
C ARG A 291 -12.23 -62.93 11.09
#